data_AF-A0A1Y4D5P0-F1
#
_entry.id   AF-A0A1Y4D5P0-F1
#
_cell.length_a   1.000
_cell.length_b   1.000
_cell.length_c   1.000
_cell.angle_alpha   90.00
_cell.angle_beta   90.00
_cell.angle_gamma   90.00
#
_symmetry.space_group_name_H-M   'P 1'
#
loop_
_entity.id
_entity.type
_entity.pdbx_description
1 polymer ?
#
loop_
_entity_poly.entity_id
_entity_poly.type
_entity_poly.pdbx_seq_one_letter_code
_entity_poly.pdbx_strand_id
1 'polypeptide(L)'
;MREIYVFENVDGGRLTPLAKSGAVDPLLKQAAETDNFEWMEPFMAAGDTELVYTNVFRQPQNPGGIVVVSAMDEVLFCAIANTNLDLVAAASHFASMVSNIRYGQDIFENIEGEE
;
A
#
# COMPACT_ATOMS: atom_id res chain seq x y z
N MET A 1 -10.96 12.69 -5.00
CA MET A 1 -10.04 12.94 -3.87
C MET A 1 -9.56 11.57 -3.44
N ARG A 2 -8.25 11.30 -3.53
CA ARG A 2 -7.68 9.99 -3.19
C ARG A 2 -7.65 9.80 -1.68
N GLU A 3 -7.88 8.59 -1.21
CA GLU A 3 -7.72 8.27 0.20
C GLU A 3 -6.22 8.08 0.52
N ILE A 4 -5.72 8.89 1.46
CA ILE A 4 -4.34 8.82 1.92
C ILE A 4 -4.37 8.61 3.43
N TYR A 5 -3.61 7.61 3.87
CA TYR A 5 -3.49 7.21 5.25
C TYR A 5 -2.04 7.31 5.71
N VAL A 6 -1.85 7.40 7.01
CA VAL A 6 -0.59 7.12 7.68
C VAL A 6 -0.72 5.75 8.32
N PHE A 7 0.22 4.85 8.00
CA PHE A 7 0.34 3.55 8.63
C PHE A 7 1.24 3.66 9.85
N GLU A 8 0.74 3.16 10.97
CA GLU A 8 1.48 3.04 12.23
C GLU A 8 1.51 1.57 12.63
N ASN A 9 2.71 1.03 12.90
CA ASN A 9 2.88 -0.35 13.37
C ASN A 9 2.52 -0.46 14.86
N VAL A 10 1.23 -0.27 15.15
CA VAL A 10 0.60 -0.46 16.45
C VAL A 10 -0.58 -1.42 16.28
N ASP A 11 -0.77 -2.34 17.22
CA ASP A 11 -1.90 -3.27 17.27
C ASP A 11 -2.15 -4.07 15.97
N GLY A 12 -1.09 -4.44 15.24
CA GLY A 12 -1.20 -5.20 13.98
C GLY A 12 -1.36 -4.33 12.71
N GLY A 13 -1.26 -3.01 12.85
CA GLY A 13 -1.29 -2.05 11.76
C GLY A 13 -2.52 -1.15 11.86
N ARG A 14 -2.31 0.13 12.16
CA ARG A 14 -3.36 1.15 12.20
C ARG A 14 -3.24 2.07 10.99
N LEU A 15 -4.37 2.31 10.32
CA LEU A 15 -4.50 3.32 9.28
C LEU A 15 -5.22 4.55 9.83
N THR A 16 -4.50 5.65 9.92
CA THR A 16 -5.04 6.95 10.32
C THR A 16 -5.18 7.83 9.07
N PRO A 17 -6.38 8.36 8.74
CA PRO A 17 -6.53 9.27 7.60
C PRO A 17 -5.55 10.44 7.71
N LEU A 18 -4.92 10.86 6.60
CA LEU A 18 -3.92 11.93 6.59
C LEU A 18 -4.43 13.25 7.21
N ALA A 19 -5.72 13.56 7.02
CA ALA A 19 -6.35 14.74 7.63
C ALA A 19 -6.44 14.69 9.17
N LYS A 20 -6.26 13.50 9.77
CA LYS A 20 -6.32 13.24 11.21
C LYS A 20 -4.98 12.77 11.78
N SER A 21 -3.95 12.60 10.94
CA SER A 21 -2.65 12.14 11.39
C SER A 21 -1.82 13.28 11.99
N GLY A 22 -0.79 12.90 12.75
CA GLY A 22 0.24 13.83 13.20
C GLY A 22 1.14 14.32 12.06
N ALA A 23 2.36 14.73 12.41
CA ALA A 23 3.35 15.14 11.44
C ALA A 23 3.70 13.98 10.48
N VAL A 24 3.77 14.29 9.19
CA VAL A 24 4.16 13.40 8.11
C VAL A 24 5.26 14.09 7.31
N ASP A 25 6.21 13.31 6.79
CA ASP A 25 7.22 13.82 5.86
C ASP A 25 6.55 14.57 4.68
N PRO A 26 6.87 15.86 4.45
CA PRO A 26 6.27 16.64 3.38
C PRO A 26 6.48 16.05 1.98
N LEU A 27 7.62 15.40 1.73
CA LEU A 27 7.92 14.78 0.44
C LEU A 27 7.06 13.54 0.21
N LEU A 28 6.87 12.72 1.25
CA LEU A 28 5.97 11.56 1.17
C LEU A 28 4.52 12.00 0.99
N LYS A 29 4.09 13.03 1.72
CA LYS A 29 2.77 13.61 1.54
C LYS A 29 2.56 14.09 0.11
N GLN A 30 3.50 14.89 -0.42
CA GLN A 30 3.42 15.40 -1.78
C GLN A 30 3.38 14.27 -2.81
N ALA A 31 4.22 13.23 -2.67
CA ALA A 31 4.22 12.07 -3.55
C ALA A 31 2.88 11.34 -3.54
N ALA A 32 2.27 11.12 -2.37
CA ALA A 32 0.95 10.49 -2.25
C ALA A 32 -0.20 11.35 -2.80
N GLU A 33 -0.11 12.68 -2.72
CA GLU A 33 -1.12 13.61 -3.24
C GLU A 33 -1.04 13.81 -4.76
N THR A 34 0.13 13.59 -5.36
CA THR A 34 0.42 13.89 -6.78
C THR A 34 0.74 12.67 -7.62
N ASP A 35 0.81 11.48 -7.02
CA ASP A 35 1.18 10.20 -7.63
C ASP A 35 2.57 10.18 -8.25
N ASN A 36 3.43 11.08 -7.79
CA ASN A 36 4.78 11.17 -8.26
C ASN A 36 5.71 10.34 -7.38
N PHE A 37 5.88 9.07 -7.78
CA PHE A 37 6.77 8.12 -7.14
C PHE A 37 8.12 7.94 -7.87
N GLU A 38 8.37 8.69 -8.95
CA GLU A 38 9.56 8.50 -9.82
C GLU A 38 10.89 8.70 -9.09
N TRP A 39 10.90 9.57 -8.07
CA TRP A 39 12.08 9.85 -7.25
C TRP A 39 12.29 8.82 -6.13
N MET A 40 11.31 7.96 -5.88
CA MET A 40 11.36 6.95 -4.82
C MET A 40 11.96 5.65 -5.34
N GLU A 41 12.52 4.84 -4.44
CA GLU A 41 13.09 3.55 -4.81
C GLU A 41 12.04 2.44 -4.67
N PRO A 42 11.78 1.63 -5.73
CA PRO A 42 10.95 0.44 -5.61
C PRO A 42 11.53 -0.52 -4.57
N PHE A 43 10.67 -1.02 -3.68
CA PHE A 43 11.06 -1.90 -2.60
C PHE A 43 10.42 -3.29 -2.72
N MET A 44 9.12 -3.34 -3.02
CA MET A 44 8.36 -4.59 -3.13
C MET A 44 7.13 -4.36 -4.02
N ALA A 45 6.69 -5.40 -4.72
CA ALA A 45 5.37 -5.49 -5.31
C ALA A 45 4.73 -6.84 -4.94
N ALA A 46 3.42 -6.87 -4.74
CA ALA A 46 2.67 -8.08 -4.43
C ALA A 46 1.22 -7.99 -4.94
N GLY A 47 0.58 -9.15 -5.12
CA GLY A 47 -0.80 -9.25 -5.61
C GLY A 47 -0.88 -9.53 -7.10
N ASP A 48 -2.02 -9.21 -7.69
CA ASP A 48 -2.36 -9.47 -9.10
C ASP A 48 -2.82 -8.17 -9.75
N THR A 49 -2.17 -7.78 -10.86
CA THR A 49 -2.44 -6.54 -11.56
C THR A 49 -3.84 -6.50 -12.17
N GLU A 50 -4.43 -7.66 -12.46
CA GLU A 50 -5.78 -7.78 -13.00
C GLU A 50 -6.88 -7.75 -11.91
N LEU A 51 -6.50 -7.72 -10.62
CA LEU A 51 -7.42 -7.73 -9.49
C LEU A 51 -7.11 -6.60 -8.50
N VAL A 52 -6.22 -6.86 -7.55
CA VAL A 52 -5.74 -5.92 -6.55
C VAL A 52 -4.27 -6.22 -6.32
N TYR A 53 -3.45 -5.19 -6.36
CA TYR A 53 -2.02 -5.29 -6.14
C TYR A 53 -1.51 -4.13 -5.29
N THR A 54 -0.31 -4.30 -4.78
CA THR A 54 0.40 -3.26 -4.05
C THR A 54 1.80 -3.06 -4.59
N ASN A 55 2.20 -1.80 -4.70
CA ASN A 55 3.57 -1.37 -4.92
C ASN A 55 4.06 -0.63 -3.68
N VAL A 56 5.26 -0.96 -3.24
CA VAL A 56 5.90 -0.35 -2.07
C VAL A 56 7.14 0.38 -2.54
N PHE A 57 7.24 1.65 -2.15
CA PHE A 57 8.36 2.52 -2.45
C PHE A 57 9.00 2.99 -1.14
N ARG A 58 10.32 3.00 -1.08
CA ARG A 58 11.07 3.57 0.04
C ARG A 58 11.66 4.93 -0.32
N GLN A 59 11.82 5.79 0.68
CA GLN A 59 12.61 7.01 0.49
C GLN A 59 14.09 6.64 0.29
N PRO A 60 14.81 7.24 -0.69
CA PRO A 60 16.21 6.91 -0.93
C PRO A 60 17.16 7.34 0.19
N GLN A 61 16.91 8.51 0.80
CA GLN A 61 17.83 9.14 1.77
C GLN A 61 17.24 9.35 3.16
N ASN A 62 15.95 9.05 3.36
CA ASN A 62 15.23 9.26 4.61
C ASN A 62 14.53 7.96 5.06
N PRO A 63 14.11 7.85 6.32
CA PRO A 63 13.28 6.75 6.76
C PRO A 63 11.89 6.75 6.11
N GLY A 64 11.29 5.57 6.03
CA GLY A 64 9.90 5.42 5.62
C GLY A 64 9.71 5.35 4.10
N GLY A 65 8.45 5.49 3.69
CA GLY A 65 8.05 5.24 2.31
C GLY A 65 6.53 5.26 2.14
N ILE A 66 6.08 4.77 1.00
CA ILE A 66 4.66 4.72 0.63
C ILE A 66 4.32 3.32 0.16
N VAL A 67 3.21 2.81 0.65
CA VAL A 67 2.51 1.67 0.05
C VAL A 67 1.37 2.22 -0.80
N VAL A 68 1.34 1.82 -2.06
CA VAL A 68 0.27 2.14 -3.01
C VAL A 68 -0.53 0.86 -3.22
N VAL A 69 -1.86 0.93 -3.06
CA VAL A 69 -2.76 -0.19 -3.35
C VAL A 69 -3.64 0.20 -4.53
N SER A 70 -3.69 -0.68 -5.53
CA SER A 70 -4.35 -0.42 -6.81
C SER A 70 -5.22 -1.59 -7.23
N ALA A 71 -6.22 -1.31 -8.07
CA ALA A 71 -7.04 -2.30 -8.77
C ALA A 71 -7.26 -1.84 -10.21
N MET A 72 -7.08 -2.74 -11.18
CA MET A 72 -7.30 -2.44 -12.62
C MET A 72 -6.67 -1.11 -13.07
N ASP A 73 -5.40 -0.90 -12.71
CA ASP A 73 -4.60 0.32 -12.96
C ASP A 73 -5.06 1.61 -12.27
N GLU A 74 -6.12 1.57 -11.48
CA GLU A 74 -6.53 2.69 -10.63
C GLU A 74 -5.98 2.52 -9.23
N VAL A 75 -5.34 3.57 -8.69
CA VAL A 75 -4.94 3.57 -7.28
C VAL A 75 -6.17 3.77 -6.41
N LEU A 76 -6.39 2.81 -5.52
CA LEU A 76 -7.46 2.86 -4.53
C LEU A 76 -7.08 3.82 -3.38
N PHE A 77 -5.92 3.59 -2.77
CA PHE A 77 -5.41 4.44 -1.69
C PHE A 77 -3.89 4.33 -1.54
N CYS A 78 -3.32 5.29 -0.80
CA CYS A 78 -1.92 5.28 -0.38
C CYS A 78 -1.82 5.22 1.14
N ALA A 79 -0.83 4.48 1.64
CA ALA A 79 -0.46 4.46 3.04
C ALA A 79 0.99 4.93 3.21
N ILE A 80 1.17 6.05 3.89
CA ILE A 80 2.47 6.64 4.20
C ILE A 80 3.00 6.00 5.49
N ALA A 81 4.23 5.52 5.45
CA ALA A 81 4.96 5.06 6.61
C ALA A 81 6.08 6.06 6.94
N ASN A 82 6.05 6.64 8.14
CA ASN A 82 7.04 7.65 8.56
C ASN A 82 8.39 7.04 8.94
N THR A 83 8.43 5.73 9.21
CA THR A 83 9.65 5.02 9.62
C THR A 83 9.87 3.78 8.76
N ASN A 84 11.11 3.28 8.72
CA ASN A 84 11.42 2.02 8.03
C ASN A 84 10.69 0.82 8.65
N LEU A 85 10.45 0.85 9.97
CA LEU A 85 9.73 -0.21 10.66
C LEU A 85 8.25 -0.21 10.27
N ASP A 86 7.63 0.97 10.24
CA ASP A 86 6.26 1.12 9.75
C ASP A 86 6.16 0.72 8.28
N LEU A 87 7.16 1.01 7.45
CA LEU A 87 7.15 0.66 6.03
C LEU A 87 7.19 -0.86 5.83
N VAL A 88 8.07 -1.56 6.53
CA VAL A 88 8.17 -3.03 6.43
C VAL A 88 6.89 -3.69 6.97
N ALA A 89 6.35 -3.18 8.07
CA ALA A 89 5.08 -3.65 8.63
C ALA A 89 3.91 -3.42 7.66
N ALA A 90 3.82 -2.22 7.06
CA ALA A 90 2.82 -1.89 6.05
C ALA A 90 2.96 -2.80 4.83
N ALA A 91 4.17 -2.98 4.31
CA ALA A 91 4.44 -3.85 3.17
C ALA A 91 3.95 -5.28 3.43
N SER A 92 4.28 -5.85 4.59
CA SER A 92 3.81 -7.19 4.96
C SER A 92 2.30 -7.25 5.14
N HIS A 93 1.69 -6.25 5.78
CA HIS A 93 0.26 -6.18 6.02
C HIS A 93 -0.52 -6.16 4.69
N PHE A 94 -0.14 -5.26 3.79
CA PHE A 94 -0.81 -5.10 2.50
C PHE A 94 -0.51 -6.24 1.52
N ALA A 95 0.71 -6.78 1.52
CA ALA A 95 1.02 -7.99 0.75
C ALA A 95 0.13 -9.16 1.19
N SER A 96 -0.04 -9.39 2.49
CA SER A 96 -0.94 -10.43 3.00
C SER A 96 -2.40 -10.18 2.58
N MET A 97 -2.86 -8.93 2.64
CA MET A 97 -4.22 -8.56 2.23
C MET A 97 -4.46 -8.88 0.74
N VAL A 98 -3.60 -8.41 -0.16
CA VAL A 98 -3.80 -8.63 -1.61
C VAL A 98 -3.64 -10.10 -2.00
N SER A 99 -2.76 -10.85 -1.33
CA SER A 99 -2.64 -12.30 -1.53
C SER A 99 -3.91 -13.04 -1.10
N ASN A 100 -4.55 -12.65 0.01
CA ASN A 100 -5.80 -13.25 0.45
C ASN A 100 -6.95 -12.96 -0.52
N ILE A 101 -6.99 -11.78 -1.14
CA ILE A 101 -7.98 -11.44 -2.18
C ILE A 101 -7.80 -12.34 -3.39
N ARG A 102 -6.57 -12.50 -3.91
CA ARG A 102 -6.29 -13.40 -5.04
C ARG A 102 -6.63 -14.85 -4.70
N TYR A 103 -6.24 -15.32 -3.51
CA TYR A 103 -6.59 -16.66 -3.05
C TYR A 103 -8.10 -16.88 -2.99
N GLY A 104 -8.86 -15.88 -2.54
CA GLY A 104 -10.32 -15.92 -2.56
C GLY A 104 -10.87 -16.08 -3.98
N GLN A 105 -10.36 -15.31 -4.94
CA GLN A 105 -10.76 -15.43 -6.35
C GLN A 105 -10.45 -16.83 -6.90
N ASP A 106 -9.27 -17.39 -6.60
CA ASP A 106 -8.90 -18.74 -7.03
C ASP A 106 -9.90 -19.80 -6.53
N ILE A 107 -10.42 -19.67 -5.31
CA ILE A 107 -11.43 -20.62 -4.78
C ILE A 107 -12.72 -20.57 -5.60
N PHE A 108 -13.22 -19.38 -5.92
CA PHE A 108 -14.51 -19.25 -6.61
C PHE A 108 -14.42 -19.56 -8.10
N GLU A 109 -13.33 -19.20 -8.78
CA GLU A 109 -13.08 -19.59 -10.18
C GLU A 109 -13.06 -21.12 -10.33
N ASN A 110 -12.49 -21.83 -9.35
CA ASN A 110 -12.46 -23.29 -9.36
C ASN A 110 -13.83 -23.94 -9.09
N ILE A 111 -14.75 -23.26 -8.38
CA ILE A 111 -16.12 -23.77 -8.14
C ILE A 111 -16.99 -23.63 -9.38
N GLU A 112 -16.83 -22.53 -10.14
CA GLU A 112 -17.56 -22.31 -11.40
C GLU A 112 -17.05 -23.17 -12.57
N GLY A 113 -15.84 -23.72 -12.46
CA GLY A 113 -15.23 -24.61 -13.47
C GLY A 113 -15.58 -26.10 -13.32
N GLU A 114 -16.36 -26.50 -12.31
CA GLU A 114 -16.80 -27.88 -12.06
C GLU A 114 -18.26 -28.14 -12.52
N GLU A 115 -18.69 -27.58 -13.65
CA GLU A 115 -19.93 -27.99 -14.37
C GLU A 115 -19.65 -29.00 -15.52
#